data_AF-A0A847YR06-F1
#
_entry.id   AF-A0A847YR06-F1
#
_cell.length_a   1.000
_cell.length_b   1.000
_cell.length_c   1.000
_cell.angle_alpha   90.00
_cell.angle_beta   90.00
_cell.angle_gamma   90.00
#
_symmetry.space_group_name_H-M   'P 1'
#
loop_
_entity.id
_entity.type
_entity.pdbx_description
1 polymer ?
#
loop_
_entity_poly.entity_id
_entity_poly.type
_entity_poly.pdbx_seq_one_letter_code
_entity_poly.pdbx_strand_id
1 'polypeptide(L)'
;DQLRRIQIRETILSHIERERQLFAKGVKVLSLFFIDEVAKYKQYDASGNAQGGTYAEIFEEEYKAIVGSMQLALTDTTEYLAYLDGIEVDRTHAGYFSIDKKSGRIVDSKLGDKKERTSDDADAYDLIMKDKERLLDRREPVRFIFSHSALREGWDNPNVFQICTLKQSGSDIRKRQEVGRGLRLAVNQGGERMDETLLSREEVHNINVLTVIANESYDSFARGLQSEIAEAVADRPRKVEAKLFIEKFGEDTALVIYESLIQNGYVKRGELTEKYYEDKKNGTIEVPEEAADHVTEVIAVLDSVYDPNANKPENARKNTVEVTLDKGKLDSKAFRELWSRINHKSYYVVGFDEDELVEKAIKELNAKLRVSKIYFKVETGEQAKYIDSKEQLESGEAFVRKDMIREEAPAFMTMKASSSVHYDLVGKIVAETGLTRKAVTKILVGLEKIIFDQFGGNPEEFIIRASNIINEQKATAIIEHITYNKLTAAFGTDIFTEPDLKKGSLGVNAV
;
A
#
# COMPACT_ATOMS: atom_id res chain seq x y z
N ASP A 1 4.80 11.30 2.15
CA ASP A 1 4.27 11.64 3.50
C ASP A 1 2.85 12.19 3.50
N GLN A 2 2.49 13.14 2.64
CA GLN A 2 1.12 13.71 2.60
C GLN A 2 0.00 12.67 2.43
N LEU A 3 0.19 11.68 1.55
CA LEU A 3 -0.79 10.60 1.35
C LEU A 3 -0.99 9.75 2.62
N ARG A 4 0.08 9.46 3.36
CA ARG A 4 0.02 8.73 4.65
C ARG A 4 -0.73 9.55 5.70
N ARG A 5 -0.51 10.86 5.75
CA ARG A 5 -1.24 11.79 6.64
C ARG A 5 -2.74 11.77 6.35
N ILE A 6 -3.14 11.78 5.08
CA ILE A 6 -4.55 11.62 4.67
C ILE A 6 -5.11 10.28 5.15
N GLN A 7 -4.40 9.17 4.91
CA GLN A 7 -4.86 7.85 5.36
C GLN A 7 -5.03 7.78 6.88
N ILE A 8 -4.10 8.36 7.65
CA ILE A 8 -4.19 8.45 9.12
C ILE A 8 -5.43 9.27 9.52
N ARG A 9 -5.61 10.45 8.92
CA ARG A 9 -6.77 11.31 9.15
C ARG A 9 -8.09 10.59 8.86
N GLU A 10 -8.25 9.98 7.69
CA GLU A 10 -9.47 9.25 7.31
C GLU A 10 -9.75 8.07 8.26
N THR A 11 -8.70 7.41 8.74
CA THR A 11 -8.83 6.35 9.73
C THR A 11 -9.34 6.88 11.06
N ILE A 12 -8.83 8.04 11.53
CA ILE A 12 -9.29 8.68 12.77
C ILE A 12 -10.74 9.15 12.62
N LEU A 13 -11.10 9.78 11.50
CA LEU A 13 -12.47 10.22 11.22
C LEU A 13 -13.44 9.04 11.23
N SER A 14 -13.12 7.97 10.47
CA SER A 14 -13.94 6.75 10.42
C SER A 14 -14.05 6.07 11.79
N HIS A 15 -12.96 6.07 12.57
CA HIS A 15 -12.96 5.53 13.92
C HIS A 15 -13.91 6.28 14.84
N ILE A 16 -13.79 7.61 14.90
CA ILE A 16 -14.60 8.42 15.81
C ILE A 16 -16.08 8.35 15.44
N GLU A 17 -16.41 8.36 14.14
CA GLU A 17 -17.78 8.18 13.68
C GLU A 17 -18.34 6.80 14.08
N ARG A 18 -17.56 5.73 13.91
CA ARG A 18 -17.96 4.39 14.34
C ARG A 18 -18.08 4.29 15.86
N GLU A 19 -17.19 4.94 16.60
CA GLU A 19 -17.21 4.96 18.07
C GLU A 19 -18.46 5.66 18.59
N ARG A 20 -18.84 6.81 18.02
CA ARG A 20 -20.10 7.52 18.31
C ARG A 20 -21.31 6.59 18.18
N GLN A 21 -21.40 5.86 17.07
CA GLN A 21 -22.52 4.97 16.79
C GLN A 21 -22.59 3.78 17.75
N LEU A 22 -21.43 3.23 18.12
CA LEU A 22 -21.33 2.00 18.92
C LEU A 22 -21.22 2.25 20.42
N PHE A 23 -20.97 3.50 20.85
CA PHE A 23 -20.82 3.86 22.26
C PHE A 23 -22.08 3.56 23.08
N ALA A 24 -23.26 3.86 22.54
CA ALA A 24 -24.52 3.54 23.21
C ALA A 24 -24.78 2.02 23.33
N LYS A 25 -24.19 1.21 22.45
CA LYS A 25 -24.34 -0.26 22.42
C LYS A 25 -23.31 -0.99 23.30
N GLY A 26 -22.53 -0.26 24.10
CA GLY A 26 -21.52 -0.89 24.97
C GLY A 26 -20.32 -1.47 24.23
N VAL A 27 -20.15 -1.22 22.92
CA VAL A 27 -19.03 -1.76 22.15
C VAL A 27 -17.89 -0.73 22.17
N LYS A 28 -16.66 -1.18 22.41
CA LYS A 28 -15.45 -0.35 22.27
C LYS A 28 -14.89 -0.55 20.86
N VAL A 29 -14.51 0.54 20.19
CA VAL A 29 -13.98 0.50 18.82
C VAL A 29 -12.45 0.50 18.87
N LEU A 30 -11.82 -0.36 18.06
CA LEU A 30 -10.37 -0.40 17.88
C LEU A 30 -10.00 -0.21 16.40
N SER A 31 -8.91 0.52 16.17
CA SER A 31 -8.30 0.73 14.86
C SER A 31 -6.90 0.14 14.81
N LEU A 32 -6.54 -0.45 13.68
CA LEU A 32 -5.23 -1.04 13.46
C LEU A 32 -4.51 -0.38 12.28
N PHE A 33 -3.30 0.11 12.52
CA PHE A 33 -2.38 0.65 11.52
C PHE A 33 -1.27 -0.36 11.22
N PHE A 34 -1.11 -0.71 9.95
CA PHE A 34 0.05 -1.46 9.46
C PHE A 34 1.10 -0.51 8.90
N ILE A 35 2.23 -0.40 9.60
CA ILE A 35 3.37 0.43 9.20
C ILE A 35 4.46 -0.41 8.55
N ASP A 36 5.29 0.25 7.76
CA ASP A 36 6.43 -0.33 7.05
C ASP A 36 7.70 -0.40 7.89
N GLU A 37 7.87 0.50 8.87
CA GLU A 37 9.06 0.54 9.72
C GLU A 37 8.68 1.01 11.13
N VAL A 38 9.20 0.33 12.16
CA VAL A 38 9.03 0.70 13.58
C VAL A 38 9.58 2.10 13.86
N ALA A 39 10.68 2.48 13.20
CA ALA A 39 11.30 3.80 13.33
C ALA A 39 10.34 4.96 12.97
N LYS A 40 9.33 4.70 12.13
CA LYS A 40 8.32 5.72 11.80
C LYS A 40 7.28 5.89 12.90
N TYR A 41 7.15 4.96 13.83
CA TYR A 41 6.30 5.12 15.01
C TYR A 41 7.10 5.51 16.26
N LYS A 42 8.29 4.93 16.47
CA LYS A 42 9.12 5.20 17.66
C LYS A 42 10.60 5.17 17.33
N GLN A 43 11.31 6.22 17.72
CA GLN A 43 12.75 6.39 17.55
C GLN A 43 13.44 6.43 18.90
N TYR A 44 14.76 6.22 18.90
CA TYR A 44 15.58 6.33 20.10
C TYR A 44 16.74 7.27 19.81
N ASP A 45 16.94 8.27 20.66
CA ASP A 45 18.05 9.20 20.53
C ASP A 45 19.41 8.54 20.87
N ALA A 46 20.51 9.27 20.67
CA ALA A 46 21.86 8.79 20.99
C ALA A 46 22.05 8.43 22.48
N SER A 47 21.18 8.96 23.36
CA SER A 47 21.16 8.68 24.80
C SER A 47 20.24 7.49 25.15
N GLY A 48 19.51 6.94 24.18
CA GLY A 48 18.58 5.84 24.36
C GLY A 48 17.17 6.22 24.81
N ASN A 49 16.83 7.52 24.84
CA ASN A 49 15.47 7.94 25.17
C ASN A 49 14.54 7.72 23.98
N ALA A 50 13.34 7.22 24.26
CA ALA A 50 12.31 7.03 23.25
C ALA A 50 11.68 8.37 22.84
N GLN A 51 11.56 8.58 21.54
CA GLN A 51 10.85 9.71 20.91
C GLN A 51 9.82 9.18 19.91
N GLY A 52 8.78 9.96 19.65
CA GLY A 52 7.81 9.66 18.59
C GLY A 52 8.50 9.64 17.24
N GLY A 53 8.13 8.68 16.39
CA GLY A 53 8.46 8.73 14.97
C GLY A 53 7.44 9.55 14.19
N THR A 54 7.72 9.79 12.91
CA THR A 54 6.89 10.62 12.02
C THR A 54 5.40 10.27 12.00
N TYR A 55 5.01 9.00 12.07
CA TYR A 55 3.60 8.58 12.10
C TYR A 55 2.92 8.77 13.45
N ALA A 56 3.65 8.66 14.56
CA ALA A 56 3.10 8.97 15.88
C ALA A 56 2.80 10.48 15.97
N GLU A 57 3.75 11.32 15.55
CA GLU A 57 3.57 12.78 15.51
C GLU A 57 2.40 13.19 14.63
N ILE A 58 2.34 12.68 13.39
CA ILE A 58 1.22 12.95 12.47
C ILE A 58 -0.11 12.48 13.07
N PHE A 59 -0.14 11.31 13.72
CA PHE A 59 -1.35 10.79 14.35
C PHE A 59 -1.84 11.72 15.46
N GLU A 60 -0.97 12.13 16.38
CA GLU A 60 -1.35 13.01 17.49
C GLU A 60 -1.83 14.38 17.00
N GLU A 61 -1.19 14.93 15.97
CA GLU A 61 -1.60 16.19 15.33
C GLU A 61 -3.01 16.09 14.72
N GLU A 62 -3.23 15.10 13.86
CA GLU A 62 -4.52 14.91 13.19
C GLU A 62 -5.62 14.56 14.18
N TYR A 63 -5.32 13.75 15.21
CA TYR A 63 -6.28 13.42 16.25
C TYR A 63 -6.73 14.67 17.01
N LYS A 64 -5.80 15.52 17.45
CA LYS A 64 -6.11 16.80 18.11
C LYS A 64 -6.92 17.72 17.21
N ALA A 65 -6.54 17.81 15.94
CA ALA A 65 -7.24 18.66 14.96
C ALA A 65 -8.69 18.18 14.73
N ILE A 66 -8.90 16.87 14.56
CA ILE A 66 -10.22 16.28 14.35
C ILE A 66 -11.10 16.46 15.59
N VAL A 67 -10.61 16.08 16.77
CA VAL A 67 -11.38 16.20 18.02
C VAL A 67 -11.68 17.66 18.35
N GLY A 68 -10.72 18.57 18.15
CA GLY A 68 -10.91 20.00 18.41
C GLY A 68 -11.79 20.74 17.39
N SER A 69 -11.90 20.23 16.16
CA SER A 69 -12.78 20.78 15.12
C SER A 69 -14.15 20.08 15.04
N MET A 70 -14.35 19.06 15.88
CA MET A 70 -15.56 18.26 15.90
C MET A 70 -16.76 19.10 16.28
N GLN A 71 -17.71 19.24 15.37
CA GLN A 71 -19.00 19.84 15.68
C GLN A 71 -19.83 18.82 16.48
N LEU A 72 -20.35 19.26 17.62
CA LEU A 72 -21.28 18.47 18.43
C LEU A 72 -22.49 18.11 17.59
N ALA A 73 -22.72 16.81 17.36
CA ALA A 73 -23.91 16.32 16.71
C ALA A 73 -25.07 16.29 17.71
N LEU A 74 -26.31 16.45 17.23
CA LEU A 74 -27.52 16.34 18.05
C LEU A 74 -27.67 14.96 18.74
N THR A 75 -26.98 13.95 18.21
CA THR A 75 -26.97 12.57 18.71
C THR A 75 -25.84 12.28 19.69
N ASP A 76 -24.92 13.24 19.92
CA ASP A 76 -23.80 13.05 20.85
C ASP A 76 -24.31 13.05 22.29
N THR A 77 -24.10 11.93 22.99
CA THR A 77 -24.45 11.79 24.41
C THR A 77 -23.44 12.53 25.28
N THR A 78 -23.89 13.08 26.41
CA THR A 78 -22.99 13.80 27.34
C THR A 78 -21.90 12.87 27.88
N GLU A 79 -22.23 11.60 28.05
CA GLU A 79 -21.33 10.53 28.49
C GLU A 79 -20.22 10.25 27.48
N TYR A 80 -20.54 10.27 26.18
CA TYR A 80 -19.54 10.06 25.13
C TYR A 80 -18.55 11.22 25.04
N LEU A 81 -19.04 12.46 25.18
CA LEU A 81 -18.19 13.65 25.17
C LEU A 81 -17.24 13.65 26.37
N ALA A 82 -17.74 13.33 27.57
CA ALA A 82 -16.91 13.19 28.77
C ALA A 82 -15.87 12.06 28.64
N TYR A 83 -16.23 10.96 27.98
CA TYR A 83 -15.31 9.88 27.67
C TYR A 83 -14.20 10.33 26.72
N LEU A 84 -14.53 11.07 25.66
CA LEU A 84 -13.55 11.56 24.68
C LEU A 84 -12.60 12.60 25.31
N ASP A 85 -13.13 13.52 26.11
CA ASP A 85 -12.37 14.58 26.80
C ASP A 85 -11.45 14.02 27.90
N GLY A 86 -11.83 12.89 28.49
CA GLY A 86 -11.04 12.22 29.54
C GLY A 86 -9.80 11.47 29.05
N ILE A 87 -9.54 11.42 27.74
CA ILE A 87 -8.42 10.66 27.17
C ILE A 87 -7.34 11.60 26.61
N GLU A 88 -6.18 11.57 27.26
CA GLU A 88 -4.96 12.22 26.74
C GLU A 88 -4.52 11.59 25.41
N VAL A 89 -4.10 12.45 24.47
CA VAL A 89 -3.86 12.04 23.08
C VAL A 89 -2.75 10.99 22.96
N ASP A 90 -1.67 11.14 23.72
CA ASP A 90 -0.54 10.18 23.75
C ASP A 90 -0.93 8.80 24.28
N ARG A 91 -2.05 8.72 25.02
CA ARG A 91 -2.58 7.47 25.59
C ARG A 91 -3.63 6.81 24.69
N THR A 92 -4.06 7.47 23.63
CA THR A 92 -5.06 6.91 22.68
C THR A 92 -4.49 5.81 21.80
N HIS A 93 -3.16 5.80 21.61
CA HIS A 93 -2.49 4.89 20.69
C HIS A 93 -1.37 4.09 21.36
N ALA A 94 -1.11 2.90 20.84
CA ALA A 94 -0.02 2.05 21.28
C ALA A 94 0.68 1.35 20.10
N GLY A 95 1.99 1.13 20.26
CA GLY A 95 2.80 0.41 19.30
C GLY A 95 2.98 -1.05 19.68
N TYR A 96 2.79 -1.94 18.72
CA TYR A 96 2.94 -3.39 18.86
C TYR A 96 4.05 -3.88 17.94
N PHE A 97 5.26 -4.05 18.51
CA PHE A 97 6.40 -4.53 17.74
C PHE A 97 7.34 -5.38 18.59
N SER A 98 8.23 -6.09 17.90
CA SER A 98 9.26 -6.94 18.48
C SER A 98 10.20 -6.12 19.39
N ILE A 99 10.59 -6.67 20.55
CA ILE A 99 11.55 -6.04 21.47
C ILE A 99 12.87 -6.82 21.41
N ASP A 100 13.98 -6.14 21.15
CA ASP A 100 15.30 -6.73 21.23
C ASP A 100 15.71 -6.93 22.69
N LYS A 101 15.87 -8.20 23.10
CA LYS A 101 16.24 -8.60 24.47
C LYS A 101 17.58 -8.02 24.95
N LYS A 102 18.50 -7.69 24.04
CA LYS A 102 19.82 -7.15 24.41
C LYS A 102 19.78 -5.66 24.70
N SER A 103 18.95 -4.91 23.98
CA SER A 103 18.90 -3.46 24.07
C SER A 103 17.64 -2.93 24.78
N GLY A 104 16.62 -3.77 24.99
CA GLY A 104 15.31 -3.37 25.50
C GLY A 104 14.54 -2.46 24.54
N ARG A 105 15.01 -2.31 23.29
CA ARG A 105 14.44 -1.41 22.29
C ARG A 105 13.44 -2.13 21.40
N ILE A 106 12.44 -1.39 20.97
CA ILE A 106 11.47 -1.85 19.97
C ILE A 106 12.15 -1.84 18.60
N VAL A 107 12.06 -2.95 17.85
CA VAL A 107 12.74 -3.18 16.57
C VAL A 107 11.80 -3.81 15.53
N ASP A 108 12.15 -3.67 14.25
CA ASP A 108 11.45 -4.34 13.15
C ASP A 108 11.51 -5.87 13.31
N SER A 109 10.39 -6.53 13.04
CA SER A 109 10.32 -8.00 13.05
C SER A 109 11.20 -8.56 11.93
N LYS A 110 12.23 -9.34 12.30
CA LYS A 110 13.15 -9.96 11.32
C LYS A 110 12.46 -11.14 10.65
N LEU A 111 12.14 -10.99 9.37
CA LEU A 111 11.72 -12.10 8.51
C LEU A 111 12.92 -13.02 8.29
N GLY A 112 12.97 -14.14 9.02
CA GLY A 112 14.01 -15.16 8.86
C GLY A 112 13.99 -15.80 7.47
N ASP A 113 15.18 -16.07 6.94
CA ASP A 113 15.41 -16.78 5.69
C ASP A 113 14.70 -18.15 5.66
N LYS A 114 13.92 -18.34 4.60
CA LYS A 114 13.30 -19.52 3.94
C LYS A 114 13.51 -20.99 4.38
N LYS A 115 14.07 -21.34 5.54
CA LYS A 115 14.25 -22.75 5.95
C LYS A 115 13.71 -23.16 7.33
N GLU A 116 13.31 -22.22 8.18
CA GLU A 116 12.62 -22.55 9.43
C GLU A 116 11.36 -21.70 9.57
N ARG A 117 10.20 -22.35 9.69
CA ARG A 117 8.87 -21.73 9.83
C ARG A 117 8.63 -21.12 11.22
N THR A 118 9.66 -20.57 11.84
CA THR A 118 9.59 -20.00 13.19
C THR A 118 10.50 -18.78 13.24
N SER A 119 9.96 -17.55 13.07
CA SER A 119 10.72 -16.35 13.47
C SER A 119 10.71 -16.22 15.00
N ASP A 120 11.83 -15.78 15.57
CA ASP A 120 12.03 -15.59 17.02
C ASP A 120 11.29 -14.35 17.57
N ASP A 121 10.00 -14.20 17.26
CA ASP A 121 9.12 -13.15 17.81
C ASP A 121 8.21 -13.73 18.90
N ALA A 122 8.79 -14.34 19.94
CA ALA A 122 8.03 -14.91 21.06
C ALA A 122 7.67 -13.87 22.14
N ASP A 123 8.42 -12.77 22.27
CA ASP A 123 8.37 -11.96 23.51
C ASP A 123 7.59 -10.65 23.42
N ALA A 124 7.35 -10.10 22.22
CA ALA A 124 6.38 -9.00 22.03
C ALA A 124 4.93 -9.47 22.15
N TYR A 125 4.72 -10.79 22.15
CA TYR A 125 3.43 -11.46 22.25
C TYR A 125 2.77 -11.26 23.63
N ASP A 126 3.57 -11.17 24.69
CA ASP A 126 3.10 -11.32 26.07
C ASP A 126 2.27 -10.15 26.61
N LEU A 127 2.57 -8.90 26.22
CA LEU A 127 1.98 -7.71 26.86
C LEU A 127 0.53 -7.43 26.42
N ILE A 128 0.15 -7.83 25.20
CA ILE A 128 -1.22 -7.63 24.67
C ILE A 128 -2.03 -8.94 24.66
N MET A 129 -1.39 -10.11 24.54
CA MET A 129 -2.11 -11.39 24.68
C MET A 129 -2.59 -11.64 26.11
N LYS A 130 -1.83 -11.20 27.12
CA LYS A 130 -2.26 -11.30 28.53
C LYS A 130 -3.41 -10.35 28.87
N ASP A 131 -3.53 -9.24 28.15
CA ASP A 131 -4.46 -8.14 28.47
C ASP A 131 -5.49 -7.86 27.35
N LYS A 132 -5.86 -8.88 26.54
CA LYS A 132 -6.86 -8.71 25.45
C LYS A 132 -8.19 -8.17 25.95
N GLU A 133 -8.62 -8.66 27.10
CA GLU A 133 -9.85 -8.22 27.76
C GLU A 133 -9.73 -6.77 28.23
N ARG A 134 -8.54 -6.35 28.68
CA ARG A 134 -8.29 -4.95 29.06
C ARG A 134 -8.43 -4.01 27.88
N LEU A 135 -7.99 -4.41 26.68
CA LEU A 135 -8.18 -3.61 25.47
C LEU A 135 -9.65 -3.45 25.09
N LEU A 136 -10.54 -4.34 25.52
CA LEU A 136 -11.99 -4.25 25.27
C LEU A 136 -12.70 -3.36 26.31
N ASP A 137 -12.08 -3.11 27.47
CA ASP A 137 -12.59 -2.21 28.50
C ASP A 137 -12.42 -0.74 28.08
N ARG A 138 -13.47 0.07 28.26
CA ARG A 138 -13.45 1.53 28.02
C ARG A 138 -12.50 2.29 28.93
N ARG A 139 -12.16 1.74 30.09
CA ARG A 139 -11.19 2.36 31.02
C ARG A 139 -9.78 2.35 30.46
N GLU A 140 -9.49 1.46 29.53
CA GLU A 140 -8.22 1.45 28.80
C GLU A 140 -8.29 2.48 27.66
N PRO A 141 -7.53 3.60 27.72
CA PRO A 141 -7.61 4.66 26.72
C PRO A 141 -7.12 4.25 25.33
N VAL A 142 -6.32 3.17 25.24
CA VAL A 142 -5.78 2.68 23.98
C VAL A 142 -6.90 2.18 23.07
N ARG A 143 -6.95 2.77 21.87
CA ARG A 143 -7.93 2.51 20.81
C ARG A 143 -7.33 2.39 19.42
N PHE A 144 -6.14 2.98 19.23
CA PHE A 144 -5.39 2.90 17.98
C PHE A 144 -4.13 2.06 18.19
N ILE A 145 -3.91 1.07 17.33
CA ILE A 145 -2.83 0.11 17.48
C ILE A 145 -1.95 0.20 16.24
N PHE A 146 -0.64 0.38 16.42
CA PHE A 146 0.34 0.39 15.33
C PHE A 146 1.11 -0.92 15.31
N SER A 147 1.22 -1.58 14.16
CA SER A 147 1.94 -2.85 14.01
C SER A 147 2.77 -2.86 12.73
N HIS A 148 3.95 -3.47 12.77
CA HIS A 148 4.81 -3.65 11.58
C HIS A 148 4.46 -4.93 10.80
N SER A 149 4.26 -6.06 11.49
CA SER A 149 3.88 -7.32 10.88
C SER A 149 2.37 -7.52 10.86
N ALA A 150 1.86 -8.29 9.89
CA ALA A 150 0.59 -9.01 10.05
C ALA A 150 0.67 -9.71 11.40
N LEU A 151 -0.24 -9.36 12.31
CA LEU A 151 -0.21 -9.86 13.68
C LEU A 151 -0.10 -11.40 13.63
N ARG A 152 0.60 -12.08 14.53
CA ARG A 152 0.82 -13.54 14.41
C ARG A 152 -0.47 -14.35 14.64
N GLU A 153 -0.43 -15.66 14.40
CA GLU A 153 -1.48 -16.58 14.87
C GLU A 153 -1.70 -16.35 16.38
N GLY A 154 -2.95 -16.05 16.77
CA GLY A 154 -3.32 -15.76 18.16
C GLY A 154 -3.70 -14.31 18.46
N TRP A 155 -3.31 -13.31 17.65
CA TRP A 155 -3.92 -11.98 17.73
C TRP A 155 -5.23 -11.93 16.96
N ASP A 156 -6.25 -11.60 17.72
CA ASP A 156 -7.63 -11.85 17.42
C ASP A 156 -8.44 -11.02 18.41
N ASN A 157 -8.79 -9.81 17.99
CA ASN A 157 -9.66 -8.94 18.75
C ASN A 157 -10.93 -8.71 17.91
N PRO A 158 -12.12 -9.07 18.44
CA PRO A 158 -13.37 -8.97 17.68
C PRO A 158 -13.82 -7.52 17.43
N ASN A 159 -13.23 -6.54 18.11
CA ASN A 159 -13.66 -5.15 18.08
C ASN A 159 -12.78 -4.25 17.19
N VAL A 160 -12.07 -4.85 16.23
CA VAL A 160 -11.29 -4.10 15.24
C VAL A 160 -12.21 -3.71 14.09
N PHE A 161 -12.51 -2.42 13.96
CA PHE A 161 -13.43 -1.89 12.95
C PHE A 161 -12.73 -1.14 11.82
N GLN A 162 -11.50 -0.70 12.02
CA GLN A 162 -10.70 -0.04 10.99
C GLN A 162 -9.35 -0.72 10.83
N ILE A 163 -8.97 -1.00 9.58
CA ILE A 163 -7.63 -1.42 9.22
C ILE A 163 -7.06 -0.42 8.22
N CYS A 164 -5.98 0.25 8.60
CA CYS A 164 -5.27 1.19 7.75
C CYS A 164 -3.92 0.62 7.36
N THR A 165 -3.71 0.43 6.06
CA THR A 165 -2.45 -0.08 5.53
C THR A 165 -1.63 1.09 5.01
N LEU A 166 -0.61 1.48 5.79
CA LEU A 166 0.31 2.54 5.42
C LEU A 166 1.43 2.00 4.52
N LYS A 167 1.88 0.76 4.71
CA LYS A 167 2.93 0.14 3.87
C LYS A 167 2.59 0.08 2.37
N GLN A 168 3.61 0.24 1.51
CA GLN A 168 3.50 -0.06 0.08
C GLN A 168 3.53 -1.59 -0.10
N SER A 169 2.40 -2.17 -0.48
CA SER A 169 2.25 -3.63 -0.53
C SER A 169 2.84 -4.20 -1.83
N GLY A 170 3.83 -5.08 -1.71
CA GLY A 170 4.38 -5.86 -2.82
C GLY A 170 3.84 -7.30 -2.91
N SER A 171 2.87 -7.69 -2.07
CA SER A 171 2.27 -9.05 -2.11
C SER A 171 0.80 -9.03 -1.70
N ASP A 172 -0.10 -9.35 -2.63
CA ASP A 172 -1.55 -9.35 -2.42
C ASP A 172 -2.01 -10.41 -1.40
N ILE A 173 -1.36 -11.59 -1.39
CA ILE A 173 -1.65 -12.72 -0.47
C ILE A 173 -1.62 -12.33 1.02
N ARG A 174 -0.82 -11.34 1.43
CA ARG A 174 -0.76 -10.88 2.82
C ARG A 174 -1.95 -9.99 3.20
N LYS A 175 -2.55 -9.26 2.25
CA LYS A 175 -3.63 -8.29 2.50
C LYS A 175 -4.89 -8.99 3.03
N ARG A 176 -5.28 -10.12 2.42
CA ARG A 176 -6.41 -10.94 2.90
C ARG A 176 -6.24 -11.44 4.33
N GLN A 177 -5.06 -11.94 4.68
CA GLN A 177 -4.81 -12.47 6.03
C GLN A 177 -4.83 -11.36 7.10
N GLU A 178 -4.54 -10.12 6.69
CA GLU A 178 -4.61 -8.94 7.55
C GLU A 178 -6.07 -8.47 7.71
N VAL A 179 -6.83 -8.37 6.61
CA VAL A 179 -8.26 -7.99 6.62
C VAL A 179 -9.13 -9.02 7.34
N GLY A 180 -8.87 -10.32 7.14
CA GLY A 180 -9.64 -11.41 7.75
C GLY A 180 -9.61 -11.42 9.29
N ARG A 181 -8.67 -10.69 9.92
CA ARG A 181 -8.59 -10.55 11.38
C ARG A 181 -9.62 -9.59 11.95
N GLY A 182 -10.13 -8.66 11.14
CA GLY A 182 -11.18 -7.70 11.53
C GLY A 182 -12.61 -8.15 11.20
N LEU A 183 -12.80 -9.33 10.59
CA LEU A 183 -14.14 -9.82 10.17
C LEU A 183 -14.93 -10.53 11.27
N ARG A 184 -14.53 -10.38 12.52
CA ARG A 184 -15.15 -11.08 13.65
C ARG A 184 -16.33 -10.29 14.18
N LEU A 185 -17.31 -10.99 14.74
CA LEU A 185 -18.43 -10.35 15.42
C LEU A 185 -17.95 -9.75 16.74
N ALA A 186 -18.13 -8.44 16.88
CA ALA A 186 -17.73 -7.63 18.01
C ALA A 186 -18.40 -8.09 19.32
N VAL A 187 -17.81 -7.68 20.44
CA VAL A 187 -18.36 -7.91 21.78
C VAL A 187 -18.62 -6.59 22.51
N ASN A 188 -19.65 -6.58 23.36
CA ASN A 188 -19.97 -5.43 24.22
C ASN A 188 -19.13 -5.46 25.52
N GLN A 189 -19.30 -4.45 26.40
CA GLN A 189 -18.62 -4.38 27.70
C GLN A 189 -18.96 -5.54 28.64
N GLY A 190 -20.08 -6.24 28.42
CA GLY A 190 -20.44 -7.46 29.14
C GLY A 190 -19.73 -8.72 28.63
N GLY A 191 -18.93 -8.60 27.57
CA GLY A 191 -18.30 -9.73 26.88
C GLY A 191 -19.25 -10.52 25.98
N GLU A 192 -20.48 -10.03 25.79
CA GLU A 192 -21.48 -10.69 24.96
C GLU A 192 -21.25 -10.32 23.48
N ARG A 193 -21.39 -11.32 22.61
CA ARG A 193 -21.15 -11.16 21.17
C ARG A 193 -22.36 -10.52 20.51
N MET A 194 -22.11 -9.53 19.66
CA MET A 194 -23.12 -8.80 18.89
C MET A 194 -23.59 -9.64 17.69
N ASP A 195 -24.23 -10.76 17.98
CA ASP A 195 -24.76 -11.74 17.02
C ASP A 195 -26.30 -11.85 17.07
N GLU A 196 -26.87 -12.79 16.32
CA GLU A 196 -28.33 -12.95 16.19
C GLU A 196 -29.04 -13.34 17.51
N THR A 197 -28.29 -13.70 18.57
CA THR A 197 -28.88 -13.96 19.88
C THR A 197 -29.29 -12.67 20.61
N LEU A 198 -28.61 -11.56 20.34
CA LEU A 198 -28.85 -10.25 20.96
C LEU A 198 -29.47 -9.22 20.00
N LEU A 199 -29.31 -9.42 18.69
CA LEU A 199 -29.64 -8.43 17.68
C LEU A 199 -30.46 -9.05 16.54
N SER A 200 -31.20 -8.21 15.82
CA SER A 200 -31.76 -8.64 14.53
C SER A 200 -30.66 -8.90 13.52
N ARG A 201 -30.91 -9.79 12.55
CA ARG A 201 -29.95 -10.16 11.49
C ARG A 201 -29.41 -8.93 10.74
N GLU A 202 -30.26 -7.94 10.49
CA GLU A 202 -29.84 -6.70 9.83
C GLU A 202 -28.92 -5.85 10.71
N GLU A 203 -29.18 -5.78 12.01
CA GLU A 203 -28.31 -5.06 12.96
C GLU A 203 -26.95 -5.73 13.13
N VAL A 204 -26.88 -7.07 13.08
CA VAL A 204 -25.61 -7.81 13.12
C VAL A 204 -24.71 -7.36 11.97
N HIS A 205 -25.26 -7.27 10.75
CA HIS A 205 -24.50 -6.81 9.59
C HIS A 205 -24.12 -5.33 9.67
N ASN A 206 -25.00 -4.46 10.17
CA ASN A 206 -24.74 -3.03 10.28
C ASN A 206 -23.67 -2.69 11.33
N ILE A 207 -23.64 -3.42 12.44
CA ILE A 207 -22.67 -3.22 13.52
C ILE A 207 -21.30 -3.73 13.08
N ASN A 208 -21.23 -4.96 12.58
CA ASN A 208 -19.98 -5.67 12.32
C ASN A 208 -19.43 -5.36 10.92
N VAL A 209 -19.19 -4.07 10.64
CA VAL A 209 -18.61 -3.59 9.38
C VAL A 209 -17.16 -3.21 9.60
N LEU A 210 -16.26 -3.85 8.85
CA LEU A 210 -14.84 -3.54 8.82
C LEU A 210 -14.54 -2.54 7.70
N THR A 211 -14.03 -1.36 8.07
CA THR A 211 -13.53 -0.37 7.12
C THR A 211 -12.05 -0.62 6.83
N VAL A 212 -11.68 -0.73 5.56
CA VAL A 212 -10.27 -0.84 5.13
C VAL A 212 -9.83 0.42 4.41
N ILE A 213 -8.77 1.06 4.91
CA ILE A 213 -8.14 2.23 4.32
C ILE A 213 -6.84 1.78 3.65
N ALA A 214 -6.81 1.81 2.32
CA ALA A 214 -5.68 1.35 1.51
C ALA A 214 -4.97 2.52 0.79
N ASN A 215 -3.77 2.26 0.28
CA ASN A 215 -2.94 3.22 -0.47
C ASN A 215 -3.06 3.04 -2.00
N GLU A 216 -4.07 2.31 -2.45
CA GLU A 216 -4.30 1.98 -3.86
C GLU A 216 -5.70 2.47 -4.27
N SER A 217 -5.99 2.53 -5.57
CA SER A 217 -7.32 2.94 -6.01
C SER A 217 -8.35 1.94 -5.51
N TYR A 218 -9.55 2.42 -5.15
CA TYR A 218 -10.64 1.56 -4.72
C TYR A 218 -10.88 0.41 -5.71
N ASP A 219 -10.83 0.68 -7.02
CA ASP A 219 -10.99 -0.35 -8.05
C ASP A 219 -9.96 -1.46 -7.97
N SER A 220 -8.69 -1.10 -7.80
CA SER A 220 -7.61 -2.09 -7.71
C SER A 220 -7.74 -2.94 -6.45
N PHE A 221 -8.06 -2.30 -5.31
CA PHE A 221 -8.26 -2.98 -4.04
C PHE A 221 -9.49 -3.89 -4.07
N ALA A 222 -10.64 -3.37 -4.48
CA ALA A 222 -11.91 -4.11 -4.53
C ALA A 222 -11.83 -5.25 -5.55
N ARG A 223 -11.24 -5.04 -6.73
CA ARG A 223 -11.02 -6.13 -7.69
C ARG A 223 -10.05 -7.17 -7.13
N GLY A 224 -8.92 -6.76 -6.57
CA GLY A 224 -7.96 -7.67 -5.95
C GLY A 224 -8.63 -8.53 -4.88
N LEU A 225 -9.37 -7.92 -3.95
CA LEU A 225 -10.10 -8.63 -2.91
C LEU A 225 -11.19 -9.55 -3.47
N GLN A 226 -11.96 -9.10 -4.46
CA GLN A 226 -13.03 -9.92 -5.07
C GLN A 226 -12.46 -11.08 -5.90
N SER A 227 -11.43 -10.86 -6.71
CA SER A 227 -10.73 -11.91 -7.45
C SER A 227 -10.11 -12.90 -6.48
N GLU A 228 -9.48 -12.42 -5.42
CA GLU A 228 -9.02 -13.27 -4.35
C GLU A 228 -10.20 -14.08 -3.77
N ILE A 229 -11.30 -13.45 -3.34
CA ILE A 229 -12.49 -14.15 -2.82
C ILE A 229 -12.97 -15.19 -3.84
N ALA A 230 -13.05 -14.87 -5.13
CA ALA A 230 -13.42 -15.78 -6.20
C ALA A 230 -12.43 -16.95 -6.38
N GLU A 231 -11.13 -16.74 -6.13
CA GLU A 231 -10.10 -17.79 -6.13
C GLU A 231 -10.23 -18.72 -4.90
N ALA A 232 -10.58 -18.17 -3.73
CA ALA A 232 -10.74 -18.95 -2.49
C ALA A 232 -12.13 -19.58 -2.36
N VAL A 233 -13.15 -18.96 -2.96
CA VAL A 233 -14.43 -19.57 -3.30
C VAL A 233 -14.13 -20.51 -4.45
N ALA A 234 -13.52 -21.63 -4.10
CA ALA A 234 -13.23 -22.72 -5.01
C ALA A 234 -14.56 -23.28 -5.50
N ASP A 235 -15.09 -22.72 -6.57
CA ASP A 235 -16.06 -23.41 -7.41
C ASP A 235 -15.29 -24.45 -8.22
N ARG A 236 -14.94 -25.52 -7.53
CA ARG A 236 -14.96 -26.82 -8.15
C ARG A 236 -16.16 -27.50 -7.52
N PRO A 237 -17.16 -27.91 -8.30
CA PRO A 237 -18.24 -28.73 -7.77
C PRO A 237 -17.61 -29.86 -6.96
N ARG A 238 -17.92 -29.95 -5.66
CA ARG A 238 -17.49 -31.11 -4.85
C ARG A 238 -18.27 -32.36 -5.23
N LYS A 239 -19.39 -32.16 -5.91
CA LYS A 239 -20.32 -33.19 -6.34
C LYS A 239 -20.66 -33.00 -7.81
N VAL A 240 -20.60 -34.09 -8.55
CA VAL A 240 -21.19 -34.22 -9.87
C VAL A 240 -22.72 -34.17 -9.71
N GLU A 241 -23.37 -33.25 -10.42
CA GLU A 241 -24.83 -33.09 -10.45
C GLU A 241 -25.26 -32.82 -11.91
N ALA A 242 -26.50 -33.19 -12.27
CA ALA A 242 -27.04 -33.01 -13.63
C ALA A 242 -26.89 -31.56 -14.14
N LYS A 243 -27.02 -30.57 -13.26
CA LYS A 243 -26.90 -29.14 -13.61
C LYS A 243 -25.58 -28.75 -14.28
N LEU A 244 -24.50 -29.50 -14.03
CA LEU A 244 -23.19 -29.27 -14.65
C LEU A 244 -23.17 -29.51 -16.16
N PHE A 245 -24.15 -30.26 -16.67
CA PHE A 245 -24.23 -30.65 -18.08
C PHE A 245 -25.29 -29.84 -18.86
N ILE A 246 -26.16 -29.07 -18.18
CA ILE A 246 -27.31 -28.40 -18.80
C ILE A 246 -26.89 -27.40 -19.88
N GLU A 247 -25.86 -26.59 -19.60
CA GLU A 247 -25.41 -25.54 -20.53
C GLU A 247 -24.92 -26.11 -21.87
N LYS A 248 -24.34 -27.31 -21.86
CA LYS A 248 -23.79 -27.94 -23.06
C LYS A 248 -24.72 -28.94 -23.74
N PHE A 249 -25.54 -29.65 -22.97
CA PHE A 249 -26.31 -30.80 -23.47
C PHE A 249 -27.84 -30.59 -23.39
N GLY A 250 -28.31 -29.51 -22.75
CA GLY A 250 -29.72 -29.29 -22.44
C GLY A 250 -30.21 -30.07 -21.22
N GLU A 251 -31.35 -29.68 -20.64
CA GLU A 251 -31.86 -30.23 -19.38
C GLU A 251 -32.11 -31.75 -19.42
N ASP A 252 -32.74 -32.24 -20.50
CA ASP A 252 -33.10 -33.66 -20.63
C ASP A 252 -31.86 -34.55 -20.76
N THR A 253 -30.92 -34.20 -21.65
CA THR A 253 -29.68 -34.94 -21.87
C THR A 253 -28.74 -34.89 -20.66
N ALA A 254 -28.70 -33.75 -19.97
CA ALA A 254 -27.91 -33.57 -18.75
C ALA A 254 -28.31 -34.53 -17.62
N LEU A 255 -29.62 -34.79 -17.49
CA LEU A 255 -30.15 -35.75 -16.53
C LEU A 255 -29.74 -37.19 -16.89
N VAL A 256 -29.86 -37.55 -18.17
CA VAL A 256 -29.48 -38.89 -18.69
C VAL A 256 -27.98 -39.16 -18.51
N ILE A 257 -27.13 -38.18 -18.80
CA ILE A 257 -25.67 -38.26 -18.56
C ILE A 257 -25.40 -38.51 -17.07
N TYR A 258 -26.05 -37.77 -16.18
CA TYR A 258 -25.85 -37.92 -14.74
C TYR A 258 -26.31 -39.29 -14.22
N GLU A 259 -27.46 -39.80 -14.68
CA GLU A 259 -27.95 -41.14 -14.30
C GLU A 259 -27.02 -42.26 -14.81
N SER A 260 -26.52 -42.14 -16.04
CA SER A 260 -25.55 -43.08 -16.61
C SER A 260 -24.24 -43.13 -15.82
N LEU A 261 -23.70 -41.97 -15.42
CA LEU A 261 -22.50 -41.88 -14.58
C LEU A 261 -22.69 -42.57 -13.21
N ILE A 262 -23.90 -42.55 -12.66
CA ILE A 262 -24.23 -43.28 -11.42
C ILE A 262 -24.34 -44.78 -11.67
N GLN A 263 -25.05 -45.20 -12.73
CA GLN A 263 -25.26 -46.62 -13.07
C GLN A 263 -23.93 -47.33 -13.37
N ASN A 264 -23.04 -46.66 -14.11
CA ASN A 264 -21.71 -47.18 -14.45
C ASN A 264 -20.74 -47.12 -13.26
N GLY A 265 -21.16 -46.58 -12.12
CA GLY A 265 -20.37 -46.53 -10.89
C GLY A 265 -19.26 -45.49 -10.90
N TYR A 266 -19.28 -44.53 -11.82
CA TYR A 266 -18.34 -43.40 -11.90
C TYR A 266 -18.63 -42.32 -10.86
N VAL A 267 -19.90 -42.19 -10.46
CA VAL A 267 -20.35 -41.23 -9.44
C VAL A 267 -21.09 -41.97 -8.33
N LYS A 268 -20.69 -41.71 -7.07
CA LYS A 268 -21.39 -42.22 -5.89
C LYS A 268 -21.66 -41.08 -4.91
N ARG A 269 -22.95 -40.80 -4.63
CA ARG A 269 -23.40 -39.67 -3.77
C ARG A 269 -22.83 -38.31 -4.21
N GLY A 270 -22.61 -38.15 -5.51
CA GLY A 270 -22.01 -36.97 -6.12
C GLY A 270 -20.48 -37.02 -6.23
N GLU A 271 -19.78 -37.94 -5.60
CA GLU A 271 -18.31 -38.00 -5.66
C GLU A 271 -17.83 -38.92 -6.80
N LEU A 272 -16.76 -38.52 -7.49
CA LEU A 272 -16.09 -39.35 -8.49
C LEU A 272 -15.40 -40.53 -7.81
N THR A 273 -15.62 -41.74 -8.32
CA THR A 273 -15.07 -42.98 -7.75
C THR A 273 -13.69 -43.31 -8.34
N GLU A 274 -12.94 -44.20 -7.69
CA GLU A 274 -11.66 -44.71 -8.23
C GLU A 274 -11.83 -45.33 -9.63
N LYS A 275 -12.98 -45.97 -9.89
CA LYS A 275 -13.33 -46.53 -11.19
C LYS A 275 -13.31 -45.48 -12.31
N TYR A 276 -13.78 -44.26 -12.03
CA TYR A 276 -13.72 -43.17 -13.01
C TYR A 276 -12.27 -42.82 -13.38
N TYR A 277 -11.39 -42.72 -12.39
CA TYR A 277 -9.99 -42.38 -12.63
C TYR A 277 -9.22 -43.49 -13.36
N GLU A 278 -9.53 -44.76 -13.07
CA GLU A 278 -8.95 -45.91 -13.77
C GLU A 278 -9.42 -45.99 -15.23
N ASP A 279 -10.72 -45.89 -15.48
CA ASP A 279 -11.29 -45.96 -16.83
C ASP A 279 -10.93 -44.73 -17.66
N LYS A 280 -10.79 -43.54 -17.04
CA LYS A 280 -10.25 -42.34 -17.69
C LYS A 280 -8.83 -42.57 -18.20
N LYS A 281 -7.98 -43.20 -17.38
CA LYS A 281 -6.58 -43.49 -17.73
C LYS A 281 -6.47 -44.53 -18.84
N ASN A 282 -7.41 -45.47 -18.89
CA ASN A 282 -7.48 -46.52 -19.90
C ASN A 282 -8.25 -46.11 -21.18
N GLY A 283 -8.93 -44.95 -21.16
CA GLY A 283 -9.72 -44.44 -22.28
C GLY A 283 -11.03 -45.20 -22.50
N THR A 284 -11.58 -45.83 -21.45
CA THR A 284 -12.72 -46.75 -21.52
C THR A 284 -13.97 -46.21 -20.81
N ILE A 285 -14.10 -44.89 -20.67
CA ILE A 285 -15.27 -44.28 -20.00
C ILE A 285 -16.54 -44.54 -20.82
N GLU A 286 -17.54 -45.11 -20.16
CA GLU A 286 -18.87 -45.35 -20.73
C GLU A 286 -19.81 -44.15 -20.50
N VAL A 287 -20.40 -43.63 -21.57
CA VAL A 287 -21.40 -42.55 -21.58
C VAL A 287 -22.68 -43.04 -22.28
N PRO A 288 -23.85 -42.42 -22.05
CA PRO A 288 -25.10 -42.85 -22.68
C PRO A 288 -25.09 -42.61 -24.19
N GLU A 289 -25.98 -43.30 -24.93
CA GLU A 289 -26.03 -43.27 -26.40
C GLU A 289 -26.23 -41.85 -26.95
N GLU A 290 -26.99 -41.03 -26.21
CA GLU A 290 -27.28 -39.63 -26.49
C GLU A 290 -26.04 -38.71 -26.37
N ALA A 291 -24.97 -39.18 -25.72
CA ALA A 291 -23.71 -38.45 -25.54
C ALA A 291 -22.49 -39.19 -26.13
N ALA A 292 -22.73 -40.26 -26.91
CA ALA A 292 -21.67 -41.12 -27.45
C ALA A 292 -20.68 -40.37 -28.37
N ASP A 293 -21.17 -39.37 -29.10
CA ASP A 293 -20.34 -38.53 -29.98
C ASP A 293 -19.57 -37.42 -29.22
N HIS A 294 -19.89 -37.19 -27.94
CA HIS A 294 -19.37 -36.07 -27.13
C HIS A 294 -18.65 -36.53 -25.85
N VAL A 295 -18.08 -37.74 -25.84
CA VAL A 295 -17.38 -38.33 -24.67
C VAL A 295 -16.29 -37.41 -24.11
N THR A 296 -15.51 -36.77 -24.98
CA THR A 296 -14.45 -35.82 -24.60
C THR A 296 -14.98 -34.59 -23.87
N GLU A 297 -16.18 -34.13 -24.22
CA GLU A 297 -16.83 -32.99 -23.59
C GLU A 297 -17.41 -33.34 -22.22
N VAL A 298 -17.97 -34.56 -22.08
CA VAL A 298 -18.39 -35.10 -20.79
C VAL A 298 -17.17 -35.22 -19.85
N ILE A 299 -16.03 -35.71 -20.34
CA ILE A 299 -14.79 -35.76 -19.58
C ILE A 299 -14.32 -34.36 -19.19
N ALA A 300 -14.40 -33.37 -20.08
CA ALA A 300 -14.01 -32.00 -19.77
C ALA A 300 -14.89 -31.36 -18.66
N VAL A 301 -16.19 -31.67 -18.64
CA VAL A 301 -17.09 -31.25 -17.55
C VAL A 301 -16.71 -31.97 -16.25
N LEU A 302 -16.38 -33.25 -16.29
CA LEU A 302 -15.94 -34.00 -15.11
C LEU A 302 -14.56 -33.55 -14.60
N ASP A 303 -13.68 -33.08 -15.48
CA ASP A 303 -12.34 -32.55 -15.14
C ASP A 303 -12.41 -31.17 -14.47
N SER A 304 -13.55 -30.49 -14.56
CA SER A 304 -13.83 -29.26 -13.81
C SER A 304 -14.17 -29.52 -12.33
N VAL A 305 -14.45 -30.77 -11.95
CA VAL A 305 -14.77 -31.22 -10.58
C VAL A 305 -13.46 -31.34 -9.78
N TYR A 306 -13.51 -31.06 -8.47
CA TYR A 306 -12.29 -30.89 -7.66
C TYR A 306 -11.42 -32.15 -7.59
N ASP A 307 -10.22 -32.08 -8.20
CA ASP A 307 -9.12 -33.04 -8.00
C ASP A 307 -8.09 -32.51 -6.97
N PRO A 308 -7.89 -33.19 -5.83
CA PRO A 308 -6.89 -32.84 -4.80
C PRO A 308 -5.42 -32.85 -5.25
N ASN A 309 -5.08 -33.35 -6.47
CA ASN A 309 -3.69 -33.67 -6.84
C ASN A 309 -3.02 -32.80 -7.93
N ALA A 310 -3.63 -31.71 -8.40
CA ALA A 310 -3.09 -30.93 -9.52
C ALA A 310 -2.57 -29.53 -9.10
N ASN A 311 -1.23 -29.33 -9.05
CA ASN A 311 -0.53 -28.13 -9.55
C ASN A 311 1.00 -28.09 -9.27
N LYS A 312 1.80 -27.70 -10.28
CA LYS A 312 3.18 -27.15 -10.16
C LYS A 312 3.40 -26.04 -11.21
N PRO A 313 3.97 -24.87 -10.86
CA PRO A 313 4.32 -23.80 -11.81
C PRO A 313 5.75 -23.91 -12.38
N GLU A 314 5.93 -23.38 -13.60
CA GLU A 314 7.20 -23.33 -14.37
C GLU A 314 8.06 -22.07 -14.11
N ASN A 315 9.32 -22.14 -14.57
CA ASN A 315 10.50 -21.43 -14.07
C ASN A 315 10.86 -20.17 -14.90
N ALA A 316 10.89 -18.99 -14.26
CA ALA A 316 11.12 -17.67 -14.88
C ALA A 316 12.61 -17.23 -14.93
N ARG A 317 13.51 -18.02 -15.53
CA ARG A 317 14.91 -17.61 -15.78
C ARG A 317 15.36 -17.89 -17.21
N LYS A 318 14.96 -17.03 -18.15
CA LYS A 318 15.57 -16.90 -19.48
C LYS A 318 15.59 -15.42 -19.86
N ASN A 319 16.73 -14.76 -19.65
CA ASN A 319 17.27 -13.64 -20.45
C ASN A 319 18.21 -12.74 -19.64
N THR A 320 19.46 -13.16 -19.51
CA THR A 320 20.57 -12.25 -19.18
C THR A 320 21.74 -12.65 -20.07
N VAL A 321 22.26 -11.68 -20.84
CA VAL A 321 23.37 -11.89 -21.78
C VAL A 321 24.58 -11.11 -21.30
N GLU A 322 25.76 -11.72 -21.36
CA GLU A 322 27.04 -11.07 -21.08
C GLU A 322 27.54 -10.36 -22.34
N VAL A 323 27.88 -9.07 -22.22
CA VAL A 323 28.40 -8.25 -23.33
C VAL A 323 29.93 -8.20 -23.25
N THR A 324 30.60 -8.41 -24.39
CA THR A 324 32.07 -8.39 -24.51
C THR A 324 32.55 -7.20 -25.33
N LEU A 325 33.53 -6.45 -24.82
CA LEU A 325 34.18 -5.33 -25.51
C LEU A 325 34.95 -5.79 -26.76
N ASP A 326 34.68 -5.17 -27.91
CA ASP A 326 35.41 -5.40 -29.16
C ASP A 326 36.78 -4.69 -29.14
N LYS A 327 37.82 -5.45 -28.78
CA LYS A 327 39.21 -4.97 -28.69
C LYS A 327 39.76 -4.47 -30.03
N GLY A 328 39.26 -4.97 -31.17
CA GLY A 328 39.74 -4.59 -32.50
C GLY A 328 39.42 -3.14 -32.86
N LYS A 329 38.27 -2.63 -32.41
CA LYS A 329 37.87 -1.23 -32.62
C LYS A 329 38.55 -0.26 -31.67
N LEU A 330 38.73 -0.67 -30.41
CA LEU A 330 39.45 0.11 -29.39
C LEU A 330 40.91 0.37 -29.80
N ASP A 331 41.56 -0.61 -30.41
CA ASP A 331 42.96 -0.49 -30.87
C ASP A 331 43.13 0.12 -32.26
N SER A 332 42.03 0.50 -32.92
CA SER A 332 42.09 1.07 -34.26
C SER A 332 42.82 2.41 -34.28
N LYS A 333 43.56 2.67 -35.37
CA LYS A 333 44.30 3.93 -35.57
C LYS A 333 43.37 5.15 -35.55
N ALA A 334 42.18 5.00 -36.13
CA ALA A 334 41.15 6.06 -36.15
C ALA A 334 40.66 6.43 -34.75
N PHE A 335 40.43 5.44 -33.88
CA PHE A 335 40.03 5.68 -32.50
C PHE A 335 41.14 6.38 -31.69
N ARG A 336 42.40 5.92 -31.82
CA ARG A 336 43.54 6.53 -31.11
C ARG A 336 43.78 7.98 -31.52
N GLU A 337 43.66 8.29 -32.81
CA GLU A 337 43.77 9.67 -33.32
C GLU A 337 42.65 10.56 -32.78
N LEU A 338 41.39 10.09 -32.80
CA LEU A 338 40.26 10.82 -32.22
C LEU A 338 40.46 11.04 -30.72
N TRP A 339 40.83 9.99 -29.99
CA TRP A 339 41.05 10.02 -28.55
C TRP A 339 42.12 11.04 -28.16
N SER A 340 43.25 11.09 -28.88
CA SER A 340 44.31 12.07 -28.61
C SER A 340 43.88 13.54 -28.76
N ARG A 341 42.82 13.82 -29.53
CA ARG A 341 42.30 15.18 -29.73
C ARG A 341 41.31 15.60 -28.65
N ILE A 342 40.56 14.65 -28.08
CA ILE A 342 39.46 14.92 -27.14
C ILE A 342 39.80 14.57 -25.69
N ASN A 343 40.90 13.88 -25.43
CA ASN A 343 41.24 13.38 -24.08
C ASN A 343 41.83 14.42 -23.13
N HIS A 344 42.00 15.68 -23.55
CA HIS A 344 42.62 16.72 -22.71
C HIS A 344 41.63 17.23 -21.66
N LYS A 345 42.07 17.32 -20.40
CA LYS A 345 41.28 17.90 -19.32
C LYS A 345 41.33 19.43 -19.40
N SER A 346 40.20 20.07 -19.19
CA SER A 346 40.10 21.53 -19.05
C SER A 346 39.54 21.88 -17.68
N TYR A 347 39.87 23.07 -17.19
CA TYR A 347 39.13 23.70 -16.11
C TYR A 347 38.54 25.01 -16.64
N TYR A 348 37.40 25.41 -16.08
CA TYR A 348 36.75 26.66 -16.42
C TYR A 348 36.74 27.58 -15.20
N VAL A 349 36.81 28.89 -15.44
CA VAL A 349 36.62 29.94 -14.43
C VAL A 349 35.41 30.75 -14.85
N VAL A 350 34.51 31.00 -13.89
CA VAL A 350 33.28 31.78 -14.10
C VAL A 350 33.35 33.02 -13.23
N GLY A 351 33.21 34.20 -13.84
CA GLY A 351 32.88 35.42 -13.12
C GLY A 351 31.39 35.40 -12.78
N PHE A 352 31.04 35.53 -11.51
CA PHE A 352 29.67 35.37 -11.03
C PHE A 352 29.26 36.57 -10.18
N ASP A 353 28.30 37.35 -10.67
CA ASP A 353 27.65 38.42 -9.91
C ASP A 353 26.41 37.84 -9.20
N GLU A 354 26.48 37.81 -7.86
CA GLU A 354 25.42 37.26 -7.02
C GLU A 354 24.17 38.15 -6.99
N ASP A 355 24.32 39.48 -7.04
CA ASP A 355 23.19 40.40 -6.99
C ASP A 355 22.43 40.41 -8.33
N GLU A 356 23.14 40.31 -9.45
CA GLU A 356 22.51 40.13 -10.77
C GLU A 356 21.69 38.84 -10.86
N LEU A 357 22.22 37.72 -10.34
CA LEU A 357 21.47 36.45 -10.31
C LEU A 357 20.20 36.58 -9.47
N VAL A 358 20.27 37.23 -8.31
CA VAL A 358 19.12 37.41 -7.42
C VAL A 358 18.01 38.19 -8.12
N GLU A 359 18.34 39.31 -8.80
CA GLU A 359 17.35 40.10 -9.53
C GLU A 359 16.71 39.33 -10.69
N LYS A 360 17.52 38.63 -11.50
CA LYS A 360 17.03 37.79 -12.61
C LYS A 360 16.15 36.66 -12.11
N ALA A 361 16.54 35.98 -11.01
CA ALA A 361 15.77 34.89 -10.41
C ALA A 361 14.42 35.37 -9.88
N ILE A 362 14.36 36.49 -9.15
CA ILE A 362 13.09 37.05 -8.65
C ILE A 362 12.13 37.35 -9.80
N LYS A 363 12.63 38.01 -10.86
CA LYS A 363 11.83 38.37 -12.03
C LYS A 363 11.22 37.13 -12.70
N GLU A 364 12.04 36.11 -12.92
CA GLU A 364 11.60 34.88 -13.59
C GLU A 364 10.68 34.02 -12.70
N LEU A 365 10.94 33.95 -11.39
CA LEU A 365 10.06 33.28 -10.44
C LEU A 365 8.68 33.94 -10.41
N ASN A 366 8.59 35.27 -10.33
CA ASN A 366 7.29 35.95 -10.34
C ASN A 366 6.51 35.71 -11.66
N ALA A 367 7.22 35.71 -12.79
CA ALA A 367 6.63 35.50 -14.10
C ALA A 367 6.15 34.06 -14.32
N LYS A 368 6.97 33.06 -13.95
CA LYS A 368 6.79 31.66 -14.38
C LYS A 368 6.42 30.68 -13.28
N LEU A 369 6.68 30.99 -12.01
CA LEU A 369 6.39 30.05 -10.92
C LEU A 369 4.88 29.89 -10.78
N ARG A 370 4.41 28.71 -11.15
CA ARG A 370 3.03 28.26 -10.97
C ARG A 370 3.06 26.89 -10.35
N VAL A 371 2.39 26.75 -9.22
CA VAL A 371 2.32 25.53 -8.42
C VAL A 371 0.89 25.02 -8.41
N SER A 372 0.73 23.73 -8.68
CA SER A 372 -0.59 23.12 -8.72
C SER A 372 -1.09 22.87 -7.30
N LYS A 373 -2.38 23.12 -7.06
CA LYS A 373 -3.01 22.67 -5.83
C LYS A 373 -3.09 21.14 -5.83
N ILE A 374 -2.74 20.51 -4.71
CA ILE A 374 -2.88 19.07 -4.56
C ILE A 374 -4.36 18.77 -4.32
N TYR A 375 -4.93 17.94 -5.20
CA TYR A 375 -6.27 17.37 -5.01
C TYR A 375 -6.10 15.88 -4.75
N PHE A 376 -6.78 15.37 -3.73
CA PHE A 376 -6.90 13.93 -3.53
C PHE A 376 -8.35 13.51 -3.75
N LYS A 377 -8.50 12.27 -4.18
CA LYS A 377 -9.80 11.65 -4.42
C LYS A 377 -9.97 10.54 -3.40
N VAL A 378 -10.94 10.68 -2.51
CA VAL A 378 -11.33 9.60 -1.61
C VAL A 378 -12.51 8.88 -2.26
N GLU A 379 -12.32 7.60 -2.55
CA GLU A 379 -13.39 6.74 -3.09
C GLU A 379 -13.81 5.76 -2.00
N THR A 380 -15.10 5.75 -1.71
CA THR A 380 -15.70 4.83 -0.74
C THR A 380 -16.61 3.87 -1.46
N GLY A 381 -16.54 2.60 -1.10
CA GLY A 381 -17.51 1.62 -1.54
C GLY A 381 -17.74 0.55 -0.49
N GLU A 382 -18.86 -0.12 -0.65
CA GLU A 382 -19.35 -1.11 0.29
C GLU A 382 -19.68 -2.40 -0.45
N GLN A 383 -19.53 -3.52 0.25
CA GLN A 383 -19.94 -4.81 -0.26
C GLN A 383 -21.47 -4.82 -0.46
N ALA A 384 -21.93 -5.40 -1.57
CA ALA A 384 -23.35 -5.60 -1.83
C ALA A 384 -23.99 -6.47 -0.72
N LYS A 385 -25.27 -6.22 -0.40
CA LYS A 385 -26.00 -6.96 0.64
C LYS A 385 -26.03 -8.47 0.38
N TYR A 386 -26.02 -8.86 -0.89
CA TYR A 386 -25.95 -10.24 -1.35
C TYR A 386 -24.87 -10.37 -2.42
N ILE A 387 -24.10 -11.44 -2.34
CA ILE A 387 -23.26 -11.91 -3.46
C ILE A 387 -24.00 -13.13 -4.01
N ASP A 388 -24.58 -12.96 -5.19
CA ASP A 388 -25.45 -13.95 -5.81
C ASP A 388 -24.65 -15.03 -6.55
N SER A 389 -23.44 -14.71 -7.03
CA SER A 389 -22.61 -15.65 -7.77
C SER A 389 -21.11 -15.34 -7.73
N LYS A 390 -20.29 -16.31 -8.16
CA LYS A 390 -18.84 -16.11 -8.31
C LYS A 390 -18.53 -15.18 -9.48
N GLU A 391 -19.31 -15.24 -10.55
CA GLU A 391 -19.19 -14.35 -11.70
C GLU A 391 -19.36 -12.88 -11.29
N GLN A 392 -20.23 -12.59 -10.32
CA GLN A 392 -20.38 -11.25 -9.74
C GLN A 392 -19.11 -10.76 -9.02
N LEU A 393 -18.36 -11.67 -8.38
CA LEU A 393 -17.07 -11.35 -7.78
C LEU A 393 -15.98 -11.16 -8.86
N GLU A 394 -15.97 -12.02 -9.88
CA GLU A 394 -14.99 -11.93 -10.97
C GLU A 394 -15.19 -10.69 -11.85
N SER A 395 -16.44 -10.28 -12.08
CA SER A 395 -16.79 -9.04 -12.79
C SER A 395 -16.47 -7.78 -11.96
N GLY A 396 -16.29 -7.93 -10.66
CA GLY A 396 -16.03 -6.84 -9.72
C GLY A 396 -17.28 -6.10 -9.24
N GLU A 397 -18.47 -6.68 -9.47
CA GLU A 397 -19.78 -6.08 -9.19
C GLU A 397 -20.27 -6.30 -7.75
N ALA A 398 -19.59 -7.14 -6.95
CA ALA A 398 -19.97 -7.41 -5.56
C ALA A 398 -19.63 -6.26 -4.59
N PHE A 399 -18.95 -5.21 -5.06
CA PHE A 399 -18.59 -4.02 -4.29
C PHE A 399 -19.08 -2.77 -5.01
N VAL A 400 -20.11 -2.12 -4.47
CA VAL A 400 -20.75 -0.97 -5.09
C VAL A 400 -20.14 0.32 -4.55
N ARG A 401 -19.71 1.21 -5.45
CA ARG A 401 -19.29 2.57 -5.06
C ARG A 401 -20.52 3.33 -4.58
N LYS A 402 -20.50 3.78 -3.33
CA LYS A 402 -21.58 4.60 -2.78
C LYS A 402 -21.35 6.08 -3.06
N ASP A 403 -20.13 6.56 -2.87
CA ASP A 403 -19.83 7.99 -2.94
C ASP A 403 -18.46 8.29 -3.57
N MET A 404 -18.42 9.33 -4.39
CA MET A 404 -17.19 9.89 -4.95
C MET A 404 -17.01 11.30 -4.39
N ILE A 405 -16.29 11.42 -3.27
CA ILE A 405 -15.99 12.72 -2.69
C ILE A 405 -14.64 13.17 -3.25
N ARG A 406 -14.69 14.17 -4.14
CA ARG A 406 -13.50 14.93 -4.51
C ARG A 406 -13.30 15.99 -3.44
N GLU A 407 -12.61 15.64 -2.37
CA GLU A 407 -12.19 16.64 -1.39
C GLU A 407 -11.10 17.52 -2.03
N GLU A 408 -11.33 18.83 -2.06
CA GLU A 408 -10.18 19.73 -2.05
C GLU A 408 -9.39 19.41 -0.79
N ALA A 409 -8.05 19.45 -0.84
CA ALA A 409 -7.28 19.39 0.39
C ALA A 409 -7.86 20.44 1.35
N PRO A 410 -8.50 20.02 2.47
CA PRO A 410 -9.37 20.89 3.25
C PRO A 410 -8.59 22.14 3.66
N ALA A 411 -9.25 23.24 4.01
CA ALA A 411 -8.57 24.51 4.29
C ALA A 411 -7.44 24.43 5.35
N PHE A 412 -7.40 23.37 6.17
CA PHE A 412 -6.31 23.05 7.10
C PHE A 412 -5.17 22.21 6.50
N MET A 413 -5.42 21.51 5.39
CA MET A 413 -4.46 20.79 4.56
C MET A 413 -3.98 21.64 3.37
N THR A 414 -4.72 22.69 3.01
CA THR A 414 -4.11 23.91 2.47
C THR A 414 -3.21 24.42 3.57
N MET A 415 -1.91 24.13 3.50
CA MET A 415 -0.97 24.69 4.45
C MET A 415 -0.97 26.21 4.27
N LYS A 416 -1.88 26.96 4.92
CA LYS A 416 -1.33 28.12 5.64
C LYS A 416 -0.26 27.48 6.49
N ALA A 417 1.02 27.75 6.21
CA ALA A 417 2.15 27.24 6.98
C ALA A 417 1.84 27.38 8.47
N SER A 418 1.19 26.39 9.06
CA SER A 418 0.57 26.47 10.37
C SER A 418 1.57 25.85 11.30
N SER A 419 2.65 26.58 11.57
CA SER A 419 3.50 26.46 12.76
C SER A 419 4.04 25.07 13.18
N SER A 420 3.79 23.97 12.48
CA SER A 420 3.98 22.59 12.99
C SER A 420 4.74 21.68 12.03
N VAL A 421 4.60 21.84 10.71
CA VAL A 421 5.50 21.19 9.74
C VAL A 421 6.64 22.16 9.39
N HIS A 422 7.80 21.97 10.01
CA HIS A 422 9.01 22.72 9.68
C HIS A 422 9.57 22.28 8.33
N TYR A 423 9.04 22.82 7.24
CA TYR A 423 9.72 22.76 5.95
C TYR A 423 10.93 23.69 5.99
N ASP A 424 12.13 23.12 5.89
CA ASP A 424 13.34 23.90 5.65
C ASP A 424 13.38 24.36 4.18
N LEU A 425 12.49 25.30 3.83
CA LEU A 425 12.37 25.88 2.48
C LEU A 425 13.72 26.41 2.00
N VAL A 426 14.41 27.16 2.86
CA VAL A 426 15.72 27.75 2.54
C VAL A 426 16.76 26.66 2.36
N GLY A 427 16.87 25.71 3.29
CA GLY A 427 17.85 24.64 3.22
C GLY A 427 17.64 23.70 2.03
N LYS A 428 16.39 23.39 1.69
CA LYS A 428 16.06 22.56 0.51
C LYS A 428 16.44 23.25 -0.79
N ILE A 429 16.07 24.52 -0.97
CA ILE A 429 16.48 25.30 -2.16
C ILE A 429 18.00 25.47 -2.19
N VAL A 430 18.67 25.70 -1.06
CA VAL A 430 20.15 25.74 -0.98
C VAL A 430 20.76 24.41 -1.43
N ALA A 431 20.22 23.28 -0.98
CA ALA A 431 20.73 21.96 -1.36
C ALA A 431 20.58 21.70 -2.86
N GLU A 432 19.46 22.12 -3.47
CA GLU A 432 19.19 21.92 -4.90
C GLU A 432 19.88 22.93 -5.82
N THR A 433 20.13 24.16 -5.34
CA THR A 433 20.73 25.24 -6.15
C THR A 433 22.22 25.45 -5.88
N GLY A 434 22.74 24.98 -4.75
CA GLY A 434 24.11 25.24 -4.30
C GLY A 434 24.40 26.70 -3.95
N LEU A 435 23.37 27.56 -3.88
CA LEU A 435 23.50 28.97 -3.48
C LEU A 435 23.69 29.12 -1.98
N THR A 436 24.15 30.28 -1.54
CA THR A 436 24.24 30.59 -0.11
C THR A 436 22.84 30.77 0.49
N ARG A 437 22.66 30.46 1.78
CA ARG A 437 21.42 30.76 2.51
C ARG A 437 21.02 32.23 2.37
N LYS A 438 22.00 33.14 2.34
CA LYS A 438 21.77 34.59 2.18
C LYS A 438 21.15 34.92 0.82
N ALA A 439 21.67 34.34 -0.28
CA ALA A 439 21.13 34.52 -1.62
C ALA A 439 19.69 34.01 -1.73
N VAL A 440 19.45 32.78 -1.26
CA VAL A 440 18.12 32.16 -1.31
C VAL A 440 17.11 32.96 -0.50
N THR A 441 17.48 33.45 0.69
CA THR A 441 16.60 34.32 1.47
C THR A 441 16.30 35.64 0.75
N LYS A 442 17.30 36.28 0.12
CA LYS A 442 17.06 37.49 -0.68
C LYS A 442 16.06 37.22 -1.81
N ILE A 443 16.20 36.10 -2.52
CA ILE A 443 15.29 35.71 -3.61
C ILE A 443 13.87 35.51 -3.07
N LEU A 444 13.69 34.72 -2.00
CA LEU A 444 12.37 34.41 -1.44
C LEU A 444 11.66 35.65 -0.88
N VAL A 445 12.40 36.56 -0.21
CA VAL A 445 11.85 37.83 0.31
C VAL A 445 11.46 38.78 -0.82
N GLY A 446 12.13 38.70 -1.97
CA GLY A 446 11.83 39.51 -3.14
C GLY A 446 10.64 39.02 -3.98
N LEU A 447 10.06 37.86 -3.67
CA LEU A 447 8.91 37.33 -4.40
C LEU A 447 7.63 38.13 -4.11
N GLU A 448 6.76 38.21 -5.11
CA GLU A 448 5.41 38.72 -4.91
C GLU A 448 4.64 37.81 -3.95
N LYS A 449 3.85 38.41 -3.05
CA LYS A 449 3.13 37.68 -2.01
C LYS A 449 2.25 36.55 -2.57
N ILE A 450 1.54 36.80 -3.67
CA ILE A 450 0.67 35.81 -4.32
C ILE A 450 1.48 34.61 -4.84
N ILE A 451 2.72 34.84 -5.27
CA ILE A 451 3.61 33.79 -5.74
C ILE A 451 4.15 33.00 -4.55
N PHE A 452 4.63 33.69 -3.51
CA PHE A 452 5.11 33.05 -2.30
C PHE A 452 4.02 32.24 -1.58
N ASP A 453 2.78 32.75 -1.52
CA ASP A 453 1.64 32.07 -0.89
C ASP A 453 1.32 30.70 -1.54
N GLN A 454 1.76 30.45 -2.78
CA GLN A 454 1.63 29.14 -3.44
C GLN A 454 2.46 28.05 -2.76
N PHE A 455 3.51 28.40 -2.02
CA PHE A 455 4.27 27.46 -1.19
C PHE A 455 3.34 26.69 -0.23
N GLY A 456 2.33 27.37 0.32
CA GLY A 456 1.34 26.77 1.18
C GLY A 456 0.41 25.75 0.50
N GLY A 457 0.28 25.80 -0.82
CA GLY A 457 -0.56 24.87 -1.57
C GLY A 457 0.13 23.53 -1.86
N ASN A 458 1.43 23.58 -2.20
CA ASN A 458 2.24 22.40 -2.49
C ASN A 458 3.74 22.73 -2.27
N PRO A 459 4.25 22.56 -1.03
CA PRO A 459 5.63 22.91 -0.68
C PRO A 459 6.69 22.21 -1.53
N GLU A 460 6.51 20.92 -1.81
CA GLU A 460 7.47 20.11 -2.58
C GLU A 460 7.55 20.58 -4.04
N GLU A 461 6.41 20.77 -4.71
CA GLU A 461 6.41 21.28 -6.08
C GLU A 461 6.92 22.73 -6.14
N PHE A 462 6.61 23.55 -5.12
CA PHE A 462 7.16 24.90 -5.02
C PHE A 462 8.69 24.87 -4.95
N ILE A 463 9.27 24.06 -4.07
CA ILE A 463 10.73 23.92 -3.91
C ILE A 463 11.35 23.47 -5.23
N ILE A 464 10.87 22.37 -5.82
CA ILE A 464 11.44 21.80 -7.04
C ILE A 464 11.37 22.82 -8.20
N ARG A 465 10.20 23.43 -8.42
CA ARG A 465 10.03 24.39 -9.51
C ARG A 465 10.85 25.66 -9.28
N ALA A 466 10.87 26.19 -8.05
CA ALA A 466 11.66 27.36 -7.73
C ALA A 466 13.15 27.10 -7.92
N SER A 467 13.66 25.97 -7.41
CA SER A 467 15.05 25.55 -7.60
C SER A 467 15.42 25.37 -9.07
N ASN A 468 14.53 24.80 -9.89
CA ASN A 468 14.76 24.66 -11.33
C ASN A 468 14.89 26.03 -12.02
N ILE A 469 13.96 26.95 -11.75
CA ILE A 469 14.02 28.31 -12.31
C ILE A 469 15.31 29.03 -11.86
N ILE A 470 15.69 28.92 -10.59
CA ILE A 470 16.93 29.49 -10.07
C ILE A 470 18.15 28.86 -10.75
N ASN A 471 18.17 27.54 -10.95
CA ASN A 471 19.25 26.83 -11.62
C ASN A 471 19.36 27.20 -13.11
N GLU A 472 18.24 27.45 -13.80
CA GLU A 472 18.22 27.97 -15.17
C GLU A 472 18.84 29.37 -15.26
N GLN A 473 18.49 30.27 -14.33
CA GLN A 473 19.10 31.60 -14.28
C GLN A 473 20.59 31.54 -13.93
N LYS A 474 20.96 30.65 -13.00
CA LYS A 474 22.35 30.39 -12.65
C LYS A 474 23.14 29.85 -13.84
N ALA A 475 22.59 28.89 -14.58
CA ALA A 475 23.24 28.35 -15.78
C ALA A 475 23.43 29.41 -16.86
N THR A 476 22.44 30.29 -17.05
CA THR A 476 22.50 31.40 -18.00
C THR A 476 23.60 32.39 -17.61
N ALA A 477 23.63 32.82 -16.35
CA ALA A 477 24.67 33.70 -15.81
C ALA A 477 26.07 33.07 -15.88
N ILE A 478 26.18 31.75 -15.67
CA ILE A 478 27.43 31.02 -15.83
C ILE A 478 27.87 31.06 -17.30
N ILE A 479 27.02 30.68 -18.26
CA ILE A 479 27.37 30.60 -19.68
C ILE A 479 27.84 31.94 -20.23
N GLU A 480 27.21 33.04 -19.83
CA GLU A 480 27.59 34.40 -20.23
C GLU A 480 29.02 34.79 -19.78
N HIS A 481 29.60 34.07 -18.79
CA HIS A 481 30.88 34.41 -18.15
C HIS A 481 31.88 33.23 -18.04
N ILE A 482 31.74 32.15 -18.81
CA ILE A 482 32.72 31.05 -18.82
C ILE A 482 33.99 31.44 -19.60
N THR A 483 35.15 31.26 -18.96
CA THR A 483 36.46 31.19 -19.64
C THR A 483 37.07 29.80 -19.46
N TYR A 484 37.47 29.14 -20.56
CA TYR A 484 38.11 27.82 -20.53
C TYR A 484 39.65 27.92 -20.56
N ASN A 485 40.31 27.22 -19.65
CA ASN A 485 41.77 27.06 -19.63
C ASN A 485 42.13 25.58 -19.72
N LYS A 486 43.02 25.21 -20.65
CA LYS A 486 43.46 23.82 -20.85
C LYS A 486 44.44 23.41 -19.73
N LEU A 487 44.23 22.24 -19.13
CA LEU A 487 45.21 21.61 -18.23
C LEU A 487 46.20 20.76 -19.02
N THR A 488 47.35 20.47 -18.43
CA THR A 488 48.35 19.52 -18.97
C THR A 488 47.97 18.05 -18.76
N ALA A 489 46.85 17.75 -18.08
CA ALA A 489 46.40 16.39 -17.76
C ALA A 489 45.43 15.82 -18.81
N ALA A 490 45.43 14.50 -19.04
CA ALA A 490 44.58 13.80 -20.01
C ALA A 490 43.87 12.56 -19.42
N PHE A 491 42.78 12.11 -20.04
CA PHE A 491 42.09 10.85 -19.71
C PHE A 491 42.78 9.64 -20.36
N GLY A 492 42.90 8.56 -19.59
CA GLY A 492 43.39 7.27 -20.08
C GLY A 492 42.31 6.45 -20.79
N THR A 493 42.72 5.35 -21.44
CA THR A 493 41.82 4.42 -22.15
C THR A 493 41.18 3.35 -21.25
N ASP A 494 41.55 3.36 -19.97
CA ASP A 494 41.10 2.47 -18.91
C ASP A 494 39.59 2.58 -18.62
N ILE A 495 38.99 3.75 -18.91
CA ILE A 495 37.54 4.02 -18.79
C ILE A 495 36.65 3.07 -19.62
N PHE A 496 37.20 2.42 -20.65
CA PHE A 496 36.45 1.48 -21.50
C PHE A 496 36.58 0.03 -21.04
N THR A 497 37.30 -0.22 -19.94
CA THR A 497 37.67 -1.57 -19.48
C THR A 497 37.19 -1.90 -18.06
N GLU A 498 36.31 -1.07 -17.48
CA GLU A 498 35.80 -1.24 -16.13
C GLU A 498 34.89 -2.48 -15.98
N PRO A 499 34.91 -3.18 -14.83
CA PRO A 499 34.22 -4.47 -14.64
C PRO A 499 32.68 -4.41 -14.75
N ASP A 500 32.07 -3.27 -14.46
CA ASP A 500 30.61 -3.10 -14.35
C ASP A 500 29.89 -2.99 -15.71
N LEU A 501 30.64 -2.90 -16.82
CA LEU A 501 30.11 -2.76 -18.18
C LEU A 501 29.64 -4.09 -18.83
N LYS A 502 29.62 -5.21 -18.10
CA LYS A 502 29.44 -6.58 -18.65
C LYS A 502 28.00 -7.12 -18.69
N LYS A 503 26.99 -6.38 -18.20
CA LYS A 503 25.59 -6.87 -18.13
C LYS A 503 24.66 -5.95 -18.90
N GLY A 504 23.86 -6.52 -19.81
CA GLY A 504 22.87 -5.78 -20.59
C GLY A 504 21.64 -6.61 -20.95
N SER A 505 20.54 -5.91 -21.24
CA SER A 505 19.30 -6.50 -21.75
C SER A 505 19.23 -6.30 -23.27
N LEU A 506 18.97 -7.39 -24.00
CA LEU A 506 18.90 -7.41 -25.47
C LEU A 506 17.82 -6.42 -25.96
N GLY A 507 18.18 -5.50 -26.85
CA GLY A 507 17.27 -4.49 -27.43
C GLY A 507 17.12 -3.17 -26.64
N VAL A 508 17.77 -3.03 -25.49
CA VAL A 508 17.77 -1.78 -24.70
C VAL A 508 19.17 -1.18 -24.64
N ASN A 509 20.16 -1.95 -24.15
CA ASN A 509 21.54 -1.49 -23.91
C ASN A 509 22.58 -2.40 -24.56
N ALA A 510 22.13 -3.50 -25.16
CA ALA A 510 22.93 -4.48 -25.90
C ALA A 510 22.18 -4.81 -27.19
N VAL A 511 22.88 -4.83 -28.32
CA VAL A 511 22.32 -5.17 -29.63
C VAL A 511 22.63 -6.62 -29.96
#